data_AF-A0A371BDD8-F1
#
_entry.id   AF-A0A371BDD8-F1
#
_cell.length_a   1.000
_cell.length_b   1.000
_cell.length_c   1.000
_cell.angle_alpha   90.00
_cell.angle_beta   90.00
_cell.angle_gamma   90.00
#
_symmetry.space_group_name_H-M   'P 1'
#
loop_
_entity.id
_entity.type
_entity.pdbx_description
1 polymer ?
#
loop_
_entity_poly.entity_id
_entity_poly.type
_entity_poly.pdbx_seq_one_letter_code
_entity_poly.pdbx_strand_id
1 'polypeptide(L)'
;MWRPSTMVLAIAVPLGAQLALSGCAAGGMGDQLPHAMGGLPQSAPARPDKPYAYPGVYDTPAARSTKPLDDTEQLRLQRELQGVRDRQEKVTADPDAPPPADQKPTKKNATGPKSGQATGAKTNP
;
A
#
# COMPACT_ATOMS: atom_id res chain seq x y z
N MET A 1 -21.25 -53.66 -23.33
CA MET A 1 -20.17 -54.22 -24.18
C MET A 1 -19.15 -53.11 -24.43
N TRP A 2 -18.18 -52.92 -23.53
CA TRP A 2 -17.19 -51.85 -23.61
C TRP A 2 -16.00 -52.35 -24.44
N ARG A 3 -15.72 -51.73 -25.60
CA ARG A 3 -14.59 -52.14 -26.44
C ARG A 3 -13.30 -51.56 -25.82
N PRO A 4 -12.32 -52.39 -25.43
CA PRO A 4 -11.12 -51.93 -24.71
C PRO A 4 -10.25 -51.00 -25.59
N SER A 5 -10.29 -51.15 -26.92
CA SER A 5 -9.50 -50.34 -27.85
C SER A 5 -9.92 -48.87 -27.93
N THR A 6 -11.21 -48.54 -27.75
CA THR A 6 -11.67 -47.14 -27.74
C THR A 6 -11.35 -46.43 -26.42
N MET A 7 -11.07 -47.18 -25.36
CA MET A 7 -10.75 -46.62 -24.05
C MET A 7 -9.27 -46.22 -23.93
N VAL A 8 -8.37 -46.95 -24.60
CA VAL A 8 -6.93 -46.61 -24.65
C VAL A 8 -6.69 -45.30 -25.41
N LEU A 9 -7.41 -45.08 -26.51
CA LEU A 9 -7.31 -43.83 -27.28
C LEU A 9 -7.86 -42.61 -26.50
N ALA A 10 -8.92 -42.82 -25.72
CA ALA A 10 -9.57 -41.77 -24.92
C ALA A 10 -8.72 -41.30 -23.72
N ILE A 11 -7.75 -42.11 -23.26
CA ILE A 11 -6.84 -41.77 -22.17
C ILE A 11 -5.49 -41.23 -22.70
N ALA A 12 -4.99 -41.76 -23.81
CA ALA A 12 -3.69 -41.36 -24.36
C ALA A 12 -3.67 -39.91 -24.89
N VAL A 13 -4.77 -39.43 -25.49
CA VAL A 13 -4.88 -38.07 -26.04
C VAL A 13 -4.86 -36.97 -24.96
N PRO A 14 -5.65 -37.04 -23.87
CA PRO A 14 -5.60 -36.01 -22.83
C PRO A 14 -4.27 -36.00 -22.07
N LEU A 15 -3.65 -37.17 -21.84
CA LEU A 15 -2.32 -37.27 -21.23
C LEU A 15 -1.23 -36.64 -22.11
N GLY A 16 -1.24 -36.86 -23.43
CA GLY A 16 -0.33 -36.20 -24.34
C GLY A 16 -0.50 -34.67 -24.38
N ALA A 17 -1.74 -34.19 -24.33
CA ALA A 17 -2.04 -32.76 -24.28
C ALA A 17 -1.56 -32.10 -22.97
N GLN A 18 -1.60 -32.81 -21.85
CA GLN A 18 -1.11 -32.31 -20.55
C GLN A 18 0.43 -32.21 -20.51
N LEU A 19 1.16 -33.09 -21.21
CA LEU A 19 2.62 -32.93 -21.40
C LEU A 19 2.98 -31.78 -22.34
N ALA A 20 2.16 -31.52 -23.37
CA ALA A 20 2.41 -30.39 -24.27
C ALA A 20 2.14 -29.03 -23.61
N LEU A 21 1.15 -28.93 -22.72
CA LEU A 21 0.83 -27.70 -22.01
C LEU A 21 1.72 -27.42 -20.78
N SER A 22 2.31 -28.44 -20.15
CA SER A 22 3.21 -28.25 -19.00
C SER A 22 4.52 -27.53 -19.37
N GLY A 23 4.87 -27.47 -20.66
CA GLY A 23 6.02 -26.73 -21.18
C GLY A 23 5.88 -25.20 -21.16
N CYS A 24 4.66 -24.66 -21.09
CA CYS A 24 4.45 -23.20 -21.08
C CYS A 24 4.68 -22.55 -19.70
N ALA A 25 4.67 -23.33 -18.62
CA ALA A 25 4.92 -22.83 -17.25
C ALA A 25 6.36 -23.08 -16.76
N ALA A 26 7.09 -23.99 -17.41
CA ALA A 26 8.52 -24.17 -17.19
C ALA A 26 9.26 -23.01 -17.87
N GLY A 27 9.45 -21.90 -17.14
CA GLY A 27 9.99 -20.62 -17.61
C GLY A 27 11.41 -20.64 -18.19
N GLY A 28 11.63 -21.36 -19.28
CA GLY A 28 12.90 -21.48 -20.01
C GLY A 28 12.78 -21.32 -21.53
N MET A 29 11.56 -21.33 -22.10
CA MET A 29 11.41 -21.31 -23.57
C MET A 29 11.86 -20.00 -24.21
N GLY A 30 11.78 -18.84 -23.55
CA GLY A 30 12.30 -17.59 -24.14
C GLY A 30 13.82 -17.50 -24.11
N ASP A 31 14.43 -17.91 -22.99
CA ASP A 31 15.86 -17.67 -22.76
C ASP A 31 16.78 -18.74 -23.35
N GLN A 32 16.25 -19.94 -23.62
CA GLN A 32 17.03 -21.06 -24.15
C GLN A 32 16.88 -21.27 -25.66
N LEU A 33 16.05 -20.45 -26.33
CA LEU A 33 15.92 -20.51 -27.78
C LEU A 33 17.14 -19.90 -28.48
N PRO A 34 17.48 -20.40 -29.68
CA PRO A 34 18.43 -19.72 -30.55
C PRO A 34 17.96 -18.30 -30.86
N HIS A 35 18.89 -17.36 -31.00
CA HIS A 35 18.57 -15.97 -31.33
C HIS A 35 17.69 -15.84 -32.59
N ALA A 36 17.92 -16.68 -33.60
CA ALA A 36 17.12 -16.73 -34.84
C ALA A 36 15.65 -17.14 -34.63
N MET A 37 15.31 -17.72 -33.48
CA MET A 37 13.95 -18.15 -33.11
C MET A 37 13.35 -17.30 -31.99
N GLY A 38 13.88 -16.09 -31.77
CA GLY A 38 13.36 -15.16 -30.76
C GLY A 38 14.00 -15.28 -29.38
N GLY A 39 15.10 -16.02 -29.25
CA GLY A 39 15.88 -16.10 -28.02
C GLY A 39 16.78 -14.88 -27.76
N LEU A 40 17.35 -14.80 -26.56
CA LEU A 40 18.14 -13.65 -26.13
C LEU A 40 19.36 -13.43 -27.04
N PRO A 41 19.69 -12.16 -27.39
CA PRO A 41 20.91 -11.84 -28.12
C PRO A 41 22.15 -12.12 -27.28
N GLN A 42 23.32 -12.26 -27.92
CA GLN A 42 24.59 -12.52 -27.24
C GLN A 42 25.00 -11.42 -26.23
N SER A 43 24.47 -10.21 -26.39
CA SER A 43 24.69 -9.08 -25.48
C SER A 43 23.76 -9.09 -24.26
N ALA A 44 22.85 -10.06 -24.14
CA ALA A 44 21.96 -10.12 -23.01
C ALA A 44 22.72 -10.50 -21.73
N PRO A 45 22.45 -9.82 -20.59
CA PRO A 45 23.00 -10.22 -19.31
C PRO A 45 22.61 -11.65 -18.95
N ALA A 46 23.57 -12.42 -18.43
CA ALA A 46 23.29 -13.77 -17.94
C ALA A 46 22.28 -13.72 -16.79
N ARG A 47 21.37 -14.70 -16.76
CA ARG A 47 20.46 -14.87 -15.63
C ARG A 47 21.30 -15.19 -14.38
N PRO A 48 21.06 -14.53 -13.24
CA PRO A 48 21.73 -14.87 -11.99
C PRO A 48 21.37 -16.30 -11.57
N ASP A 49 22.37 -17.12 -11.27
CA ASP A 49 22.17 -18.48 -10.77
C ASP A 49 21.59 -18.53 -9.36
N LYS A 50 21.71 -17.42 -8.61
CA LYS A 50 21.24 -17.30 -7.23
C LYS A 50 20.02 -16.40 -7.15
N PRO A 51 18.99 -16.78 -6.38
CA PRO A 51 17.89 -15.88 -6.09
C PRO A 51 18.43 -14.64 -5.39
N TYR A 52 17.92 -13.47 -5.78
CA TYR A 52 18.24 -12.23 -5.11
C TYR A 52 17.76 -12.28 -3.66
N ALA A 53 18.61 -11.82 -2.74
CA ALA A 53 18.19 -11.58 -1.37
C ALA A 53 17.33 -10.30 -1.37
N TYR A 54 16.02 -10.47 -1.24
CA TYR A 54 15.13 -9.35 -0.99
C TYR A 54 15.07 -9.10 0.52
N PRO A 55 15.04 -7.83 0.98
CA PRO A 55 14.67 -7.56 2.34
C PRO A 55 13.28 -8.17 2.61
N GLY A 56 13.08 -8.70 3.81
CA GLY A 56 11.81 -9.33 4.18
C GLY A 56 10.69 -8.31 4.23
N VAL A 57 10.00 -8.10 3.11
CA VAL A 57 8.83 -7.20 3.01
C VAL A 57 7.69 -7.66 3.93
N TYR A 58 7.68 -8.95 4.28
CA TYR A 58 6.72 -9.54 5.21
C TYR A 58 7.19 -9.55 6.66
N ASP A 59 8.42 -9.11 6.93
CA ASP A 59 8.88 -8.97 8.30
C ASP A 59 8.25 -7.74 8.94
N THR A 60 7.79 -7.89 10.18
CA THR A 60 7.25 -6.75 10.92
C THR A 60 8.39 -5.77 11.20
N PRO A 61 8.27 -4.48 10.85
CA PRO A 61 9.32 -3.51 11.09
C PRO A 61 9.63 -3.42 12.59
N ALA A 62 10.89 -3.12 12.92
CA ALA A 62 11.32 -2.94 14.30
C ALA A 62 10.39 -1.94 15.04
N ALA A 63 10.14 -2.23 16.32
CA ALA A 63 9.31 -1.36 17.15
C ALA A 63 9.88 0.07 17.16
N ARG A 64 9.00 1.06 17.00
CA ARG A 64 9.39 2.46 17.04
C ARG A 64 9.92 2.78 18.44
N SER A 65 11.11 3.39 18.52
CA SER A 65 11.71 3.83 19.79
C SER A 65 11.04 5.10 20.35
N THR A 66 10.26 5.79 19.53
CA THR A 66 9.54 7.01 19.91
C THR A 66 8.32 6.68 20.77
N LYS A 67 8.24 7.29 21.95
CA LYS A 67 7.06 7.21 22.81
C LYS A 67 5.85 7.81 22.09
N PRO A 68 4.66 7.18 22.16
CA PRO A 68 3.41 7.80 21.74
C PRO A 68 3.16 9.11 22.50
N LEU A 69 2.48 10.03 21.83
CA LEU A 69 2.12 11.33 22.38
C LEU A 69 1.10 11.17 23.53
N ASP A 70 1.27 11.90 24.62
CA ASP A 70 0.29 11.87 25.71
C ASP A 70 -1.00 12.64 25.37
N ASP A 71 -2.08 12.40 26.10
CA ASP A 71 -3.39 13.00 25.80
C ASP A 71 -3.35 14.54 25.87
N THR A 72 -2.51 15.10 26.72
CA THR A 72 -2.39 16.55 26.90
C THR A 72 -1.64 17.19 25.73
N GLU A 73 -0.60 16.53 25.24
CA GLU A 73 0.17 16.88 24.06
C GLU A 73 -0.70 16.75 22.80
N GLN A 74 -1.53 15.71 22.70
CA GLN A 74 -2.47 15.52 21.59
C GLN A 74 -3.48 16.67 21.52
N LEU A 75 -4.11 17.03 22.65
CA LEU A 75 -5.07 18.14 22.72
C LEU A 75 -4.42 19.48 22.37
N ARG A 76 -3.17 19.69 22.81
CA ARG A 76 -2.42 20.89 22.46
C ARG A 76 -2.19 20.98 20.95
N LEU A 77 -1.70 19.90 20.33
CA LEU A 77 -1.48 19.86 18.88
C LEU A 77 -2.77 20.04 18.10
N GLN A 78 -3.87 19.43 18.55
CA GLN A 78 -5.17 19.59 17.91
C GLN A 78 -5.60 21.07 17.86
N ARG A 79 -5.46 21.79 18.98
CA ARG A 79 -5.79 23.22 19.05
C ARG A 79 -4.86 24.07 18.17
N GLU A 80 -3.57 23.74 18.16
CA GLU A 80 -2.59 24.45 17.32
C GLU A 80 -2.90 24.25 15.83
N LEU A 81 -3.21 23.02 15.41
CA LEU A 81 -3.59 22.70 14.03
C LEU A 81 -4.90 23.37 13.61
N GLN A 82 -5.90 23.41 14.49
CA GLN A 82 -7.14 24.14 14.22
C GLN A 82 -6.87 25.63 13.99
N GLY A 83 -6.07 26.26 14.85
CA GLY A 83 -5.71 27.67 14.67
C GLY A 83 -4.93 27.94 13.38
N VAL A 84 -4.10 26.99 12.90
CA VAL A 84 -3.45 27.10 11.59
C VAL A 84 -4.47 27.03 10.45
N ARG A 85 -5.40 26.07 10.51
CA ARG A 85 -6.46 25.92 9.51
C ARG A 85 -7.32 27.18 9.41
N ASP A 86 -7.78 27.71 10.55
CA ASP A 86 -8.59 28.93 10.59
C ASP A 86 -7.85 30.13 9.96
N ARG A 87 -6.52 30.22 10.14
CA ARG A 87 -5.70 31.25 9.49
C ARG A 87 -5.61 31.04 7.98
N GLN A 88 -5.37 29.81 7.54
CA GLN A 88 -5.30 29.49 6.12
C GLN A 88 -6.63 29.75 5.40
N GLU A 89 -7.76 29.40 6.03
CA GLU A 89 -9.09 29.69 5.49
C GLU A 89 -9.32 31.19 5.33
N LYS A 90 -8.90 32.00 6.31
CA LYS A 90 -9.00 33.47 6.23
C LYS A 90 -8.15 34.06 5.11
N VAL A 91 -6.91 33.61 4.96
CA VAL A 91 -6.02 34.05 3.87
C VAL A 91 -6.54 33.61 2.50
N THR A 92 -7.16 32.42 2.43
CA THR A 92 -7.75 31.93 1.17
C THR A 92 -9.04 32.68 0.83
N ALA A 93 -9.84 33.05 1.83
CA ALA A 93 -11.10 33.78 1.64
C ALA A 93 -10.88 35.25 1.26
N ASP A 94 -9.79 35.85 1.72
CA ASP A 94 -9.41 37.23 1.40
C ASP A 94 -7.89 37.33 1.16
N PRO A 95 -7.46 37.22 -0.12
CA PRO A 95 -6.05 37.19 -0.48
C PRO A 95 -5.36 38.57 -0.34
N ASP A 96 -6.12 39.65 -0.20
CA ASP A 96 -5.60 41.02 -0.01
C ASP A 96 -5.68 41.46 1.46
N ALA A 97 -6.15 40.60 2.37
CA ALA A 97 -6.18 40.88 3.79
C ALA A 97 -4.75 41.07 4.35
N PRO A 98 -4.51 42.13 5.15
CA PRO A 98 -3.21 42.34 5.77
C PRO A 98 -2.83 41.15 6.68
N PRO A 99 -1.53 40.78 6.76
CA PRO A 99 -1.10 39.61 7.50
C PRO A 99 -1.55 39.69 8.96
N PRO A 100 -2.03 38.59 9.56
CA PRO A 100 -2.45 38.60 10.94
C PRO A 100 -1.25 38.95 11.83
N ALA A 101 -1.34 40.07 12.55
CA ALA A 101 -0.34 40.50 13.51
C ALA A 101 -0.10 39.40 14.55
N ASP A 102 1.16 39.19 14.94
CA ASP A 102 1.58 38.22 15.94
C ASP A 102 0.79 38.41 17.25
N GLN A 103 -0.25 37.61 17.46
CA GLN A 103 -0.96 37.60 18.73
C GLN A 103 -0.13 36.82 19.75
N LYS A 104 0.70 37.56 20.49
CA LYS A 104 1.32 37.09 21.74
C LYS A 104 0.23 36.44 22.62
N PRO A 105 0.47 35.27 23.24
CA PRO A 105 -0.58 34.52 23.92
C PRO A 105 -1.09 35.31 25.12
N THR A 106 -2.23 35.97 24.96
CA THR A 106 -2.93 36.59 26.09
C THR A 106 -3.52 35.48 26.94
N LYS A 107 -2.99 35.33 28.15
CA LYS A 107 -3.64 34.59 29.25
C LYS A 107 -5.06 35.14 29.41
N LYS A 108 -6.06 34.44 28.90
CA LYS A 108 -7.47 34.67 29.25
C LYS A 108 -7.97 33.41 29.94
N ASN A 109 -8.38 33.62 31.19
CA ASN A 109 -8.65 32.63 32.21
C ASN A 109 -9.59 31.51 31.72
N ALA A 110 -9.25 30.29 32.14
CA ALA A 110 -10.13 29.14 32.12
C ALA A 110 -11.43 29.49 32.83
N THR A 111 -12.48 29.74 32.06
CA THR A 111 -13.85 29.65 32.55
C THR A 111 -14.34 28.30 32.09
N GLY A 112 -14.61 27.40 33.04
CA GLY A 112 -14.99 26.01 32.78
C GLY A 112 -16.21 25.88 31.85
N PRO A 113 -16.39 24.70 31.23
CA PRO A 113 -17.48 24.49 30.28
C PRO A 113 -18.83 24.66 30.99
N LYS A 114 -19.63 25.62 30.52
CA LYS A 114 -21.06 25.70 30.84
C LYS A 114 -21.76 24.47 30.29
N SER A 115 -22.50 23.81 31.17
CA SER A 115 -23.46 22.75 30.89
C SER A 115 -24.32 23.06 29.66
N GLY A 116 -24.32 22.15 28.69
CA GLY A 116 -25.36 22.11 27.65
C GLY A 116 -24.87 21.85 26.23
N GLN A 117 -24.37 20.65 25.95
CA GLN A 117 -24.66 19.93 24.69
C GLN A 117 -24.15 18.50 24.76
N ALA A 118 -24.87 17.68 25.52
CA ALA A 118 -24.88 16.25 25.35
C ALA A 118 -26.07 15.90 24.43
N THR A 119 -25.86 15.94 23.11
CA THR A 119 -26.76 15.27 22.15
C THR A 119 -25.95 14.95 20.90
N GLY A 120 -25.67 13.67 20.67
CA GLY A 120 -25.01 13.26 19.44
C GLY A 120 -24.30 11.91 19.46
N ALA A 121 -24.52 11.04 20.44
CA ALA A 121 -24.18 9.62 20.29
C ALA A 121 -25.15 9.00 19.28
N LYS A 122 -24.78 9.01 17.99
CA LYS A 122 -25.33 8.08 16.99
C LYS A 122 -24.27 7.02 16.74
N THR A 123 -24.51 5.86 17.31
CA THR A 123 -23.90 4.58 16.96
C THR A 123 -24.06 4.32 15.47
N ASN A 124 -22.95 4.02 14.78
CA ASN A 124 -22.93 3.57 13.39
C ASN A 124 -23.12 2.03 13.40
N PRO A 125 -24.02 1.44 12.59
CA PRO A 125 -24.23 -0.01 12.51
C PRO A 125 -22.96 -0.81 12.17
#